data_AF-A0A1A8MS44-F1
#
_entry.id   AF-A0A1A8MS44-F1
#
_cell.length_a   1.000
_cell.length_b   1.000
_cell.length_c   1.000
_cell.angle_alpha   90.00
_cell.angle_beta   90.00
_cell.angle_gamma   90.00
#
_symmetry.space_group_name_H-M   'P 1'
#
loop_
_entity.id
_entity.type
_entity.pdbx_description
1 polymer ?
#
loop_
_entity_poly.entity_id
_entity_poly.type
_entity_poly.pdbx_seq_one_letter_code
_entity_poly.pdbx_strand_id
1 'polypeptide(L)'
;VHNFMLGLNLNTNQLMSPVNEMLFPAHVPEEEVDAVTDPDEFDRIYEPLDVKSKKIHIVDSGLTYNLPYPLLLRQQRGVDLIISFDFSARPSDSSPPFKELLLAEKWARMNKLPFPKIDPRVFDREGLKECYVFKPRKGERNCPTVIHFVLVNINFRKFKAPGVARETEKEKDLADFDIFDDSESPFSTFNFQYTNEAFIRLHDLMEFNTLNNLEVIKEAIKDCIVARKENPSLPFSLSNIPKRKFAKKDSPPNPFSRHGDKDHQ
;
A
#
# COMPACT_ATOMS: atom_id res chain seq x y z
N VAL A 1 -20.34 -9.20 8.97
CA VAL A 1 -21.28 -8.09 9.28
C VAL A 1 -22.46 -8.09 8.30
N HIS A 2 -23.50 -7.28 8.49
CA HIS A 2 -24.58 -7.14 7.50
C HIS A 2 -24.03 -6.65 6.15
N ASN A 3 -24.52 -7.21 5.05
CA ASN A 3 -24.10 -6.80 3.72
C ASN A 3 -24.80 -5.49 3.31
N PHE A 4 -24.07 -4.39 3.32
CA PHE A 4 -24.59 -3.09 2.86
C PHE A 4 -24.74 -3.00 1.33
N MET A 5 -24.24 -3.98 0.58
CA MET A 5 -24.40 -4.10 -0.88
C MET A 5 -25.63 -4.93 -1.28
N LEU A 6 -26.39 -5.48 -0.31
CA LEU A 6 -27.52 -6.36 -0.56
C LEU A 6 -28.60 -5.67 -1.42
N GLY A 7 -28.93 -6.28 -2.55
CA GLY A 7 -29.96 -5.78 -3.47
C GLY A 7 -29.52 -4.64 -4.38
N LEU A 8 -28.23 -4.25 -4.37
CA LEU A 8 -27.71 -3.30 -5.33
C LEU A 8 -27.66 -3.89 -6.74
N ASN A 9 -28.03 -3.07 -7.73
CA ASN A 9 -27.85 -3.39 -9.13
C ASN A 9 -26.47 -2.88 -9.58
N LEU A 10 -25.47 -3.75 -9.54
CA LEU A 10 -24.11 -3.44 -9.99
C LEU A 10 -24.00 -3.70 -11.49
N ASN A 11 -23.67 -2.65 -12.25
CA ASN A 11 -23.19 -2.83 -13.61
C ASN A 11 -21.72 -3.29 -13.53
N THR A 12 -21.42 -4.47 -14.05
CA THR A 12 -20.09 -5.12 -14.03
C THR A 12 -18.99 -4.36 -14.79
N ASN A 13 -19.31 -3.22 -15.42
CA ASN A 13 -18.37 -2.37 -16.16
C ASN A 13 -17.80 -1.21 -15.32
N GLN A 14 -17.64 -1.37 -14.01
CA GLN A 14 -17.07 -0.33 -13.14
C GLN A 14 -15.64 -0.69 -12.72
N LEU A 15 -14.65 0.05 -13.23
CA LEU A 15 -13.32 0.11 -12.64
C LEU A 15 -13.40 0.79 -11.26
N MET A 16 -12.53 0.38 -10.33
CA MET A 16 -12.34 0.97 -8.99
C MET A 16 -12.09 2.49 -9.01
N SER A 17 -11.76 3.07 -10.17
CA SER A 17 -11.72 4.51 -10.39
C SER A 17 -12.20 4.86 -11.81
N PRO A 18 -13.19 5.77 -11.98
CA PRO A 18 -13.62 6.26 -13.28
C PRO A 18 -12.58 7.17 -13.96
N VAL A 19 -11.44 7.44 -13.31
CA VAL A 19 -10.38 8.34 -13.79
C VAL A 19 -9.37 7.59 -14.69
N ASN A 20 -9.46 6.26 -14.77
CA ASN A 20 -8.41 5.42 -15.33
C ASN A 20 -8.23 5.50 -16.85
N GLU A 21 -9.23 5.96 -17.60
CA GLU A 21 -9.15 5.96 -19.08
C GLU A 21 -8.26 7.08 -19.64
N MET A 22 -7.97 8.16 -18.88
CA MET A 22 -7.33 9.36 -19.45
C MET A 22 -5.87 9.61 -19.05
N LEU A 23 -5.31 8.88 -18.07
CA LEU A 23 -4.01 9.26 -17.46
C LEU A 23 -2.90 8.21 -17.55
N PHE A 24 -3.17 7.01 -18.06
CA PHE A 24 -2.15 5.99 -18.25
C PHE A 24 -1.67 5.99 -19.70
N PRO A 25 -0.37 6.24 -19.97
CA PRO A 25 0.21 5.83 -21.23
C PRO A 25 0.01 4.32 -21.37
N ALA A 26 -0.42 3.86 -22.55
CA ALA A 26 -0.71 2.47 -22.87
C ALA A 26 0.52 1.52 -22.84
N HIS A 27 1.64 1.95 -22.25
CA HIS A 27 2.90 1.20 -22.21
C HIS A 27 3.50 1.26 -20.80
N VAL A 28 3.02 0.40 -19.91
CA VAL A 28 3.90 -0.22 -18.92
C VAL A 28 4.33 -1.54 -19.56
N PRO A 29 5.62 -1.79 -19.83
CA PRO A 29 6.04 -3.05 -20.42
C PRO A 29 5.55 -4.21 -19.56
N GLU A 30 4.86 -5.17 -20.17
CA GLU A 30 4.39 -6.42 -19.54
C GLU A 30 5.56 -7.36 -19.14
N GLU A 31 6.81 -6.90 -19.21
CA GLU A 31 8.04 -7.69 -19.01
C GLU A 31 8.66 -7.54 -17.60
N GLU A 32 8.05 -6.83 -16.66
CA GLU A 32 8.55 -6.82 -15.27
C GLU A 32 8.14 -8.12 -14.57
N VAL A 33 9.11 -9.03 -14.41
CA VAL A 33 8.97 -10.26 -13.62
C VAL A 33 8.69 -9.86 -12.16
N ASP A 34 7.54 -10.28 -11.64
CA ASP A 34 7.18 -9.99 -10.24
C ASP A 34 8.20 -10.64 -9.30
N ALA A 35 8.70 -9.84 -8.34
CA ALA A 35 9.55 -10.35 -7.27
C ALA A 35 8.78 -11.31 -6.34
N VAL A 36 7.44 -11.26 -6.36
CA VAL A 36 6.57 -12.21 -5.65
C VAL A 36 5.82 -13.09 -6.64
N THR A 37 6.16 -14.38 -6.60
CA THR A 37 5.79 -15.38 -7.62
C THR A 37 4.63 -16.29 -7.23
N ASP A 38 3.99 -16.06 -6.09
CA ASP A 38 2.84 -16.87 -5.67
C ASP A 38 1.66 -16.63 -6.64
N PRO A 39 1.18 -17.68 -7.34
CA PRO A 39 0.12 -17.56 -8.34
C PRO A 39 -1.26 -17.31 -7.74
N ASP A 40 -1.48 -17.66 -6.47
CA ASP A 40 -2.76 -17.48 -5.77
C ASP A 40 -2.84 -16.10 -5.07
N GLU A 41 -1.75 -15.34 -5.09
CA GLU A 41 -1.68 -14.02 -4.49
C GLU A 41 -2.52 -13.00 -5.26
N PHE A 42 -3.42 -12.33 -4.54
CA PHE A 42 -4.46 -11.47 -5.11
C PHE A 42 -5.47 -12.21 -6.01
N ASP A 43 -5.69 -13.53 -5.79
CA ASP A 43 -6.79 -14.25 -6.45
C ASP A 43 -8.11 -13.50 -6.23
N ARG A 44 -8.93 -13.46 -7.29
CA ARG A 44 -10.24 -12.79 -7.30
C ARG A 44 -10.23 -11.30 -6.91
N ILE A 45 -9.10 -10.59 -7.04
CA ILE A 45 -9.03 -9.15 -6.75
C ILE A 45 -10.04 -8.30 -7.55
N TYR A 46 -10.45 -8.78 -8.72
CA TYR A 46 -11.47 -8.13 -9.56
C TYR A 46 -12.87 -8.71 -9.38
N GLU A 47 -13.06 -9.72 -8.53
CA GLU A 47 -14.38 -10.29 -8.25
C GLU A 47 -15.21 -9.25 -7.47
N PRO A 48 -16.37 -8.83 -7.99
CA PRO A 48 -17.23 -7.90 -7.27
C PRO A 48 -17.82 -8.56 -6.03
N LEU A 49 -18.04 -7.76 -4.98
CA LEU A 49 -18.75 -8.23 -3.79
C LEU A 49 -20.13 -8.76 -4.14
N ASP A 50 -20.50 -9.89 -3.55
CA ASP A 50 -21.83 -10.48 -3.73
C ASP A 50 -22.93 -9.56 -3.19
N VAL A 51 -23.89 -9.21 -4.06
CA VAL A 51 -25.05 -8.37 -3.75
C VAL A 51 -26.28 -9.17 -3.32
N LYS A 52 -26.21 -10.51 -3.30
CA LYS A 52 -27.32 -11.38 -2.92
C LYS A 52 -27.20 -11.90 -1.49
N SER A 53 -25.99 -12.06 -0.97
CA SER A 53 -25.74 -12.50 0.40
C SER A 53 -26.19 -11.48 1.44
N LYS A 54 -26.84 -11.94 2.51
CA LYS A 54 -27.30 -11.08 3.63
C LYS A 54 -26.14 -10.56 4.49
N LYS A 55 -24.99 -11.24 4.46
CA LYS A 55 -23.81 -10.94 5.27
C LYS A 55 -22.57 -10.87 4.39
N ILE A 56 -21.59 -10.10 4.82
CA ILE A 56 -20.23 -10.05 4.27
C ILE A 56 -19.21 -10.41 5.34
N HIS A 57 -18.09 -10.96 4.90
CA HIS A 57 -16.95 -11.29 5.75
C HIS A 57 -15.95 -10.14 5.72
N ILE A 58 -15.47 -9.75 6.91
CA ILE A 58 -14.40 -8.77 7.07
C ILE A 58 -13.34 -9.51 7.87
N VAL A 59 -12.10 -9.44 7.39
CA VAL A 59 -10.94 -10.13 7.95
C VAL A 59 -9.78 -9.15 8.06
N ASP A 60 -8.73 -9.55 8.77
CA ASP A 60 -7.50 -8.78 8.86
C ASP A 60 -6.85 -8.62 7.46
N SER A 61 -6.40 -7.41 7.13
CA SER A 61 -5.73 -7.12 5.87
C SER A 61 -4.31 -7.70 5.81
N GLY A 62 -3.69 -8.00 6.96
CA GLY A 62 -2.42 -8.71 7.04
C GLY A 62 -2.45 -10.12 6.46
N LEU A 63 -3.64 -10.68 6.18
CA LEU A 63 -3.79 -11.92 5.41
C LEU A 63 -3.42 -11.75 3.92
N THR A 64 -3.40 -10.52 3.40
CA THR A 64 -2.93 -10.22 2.05
C THR A 64 -1.53 -9.63 2.08
N TYR A 65 -1.34 -8.50 2.77
CA TYR A 65 -0.05 -7.90 3.07
C TYR A 65 -0.19 -6.85 4.18
N ASN A 66 0.89 -6.57 4.91
CA ASN A 66 0.84 -5.81 6.17
C ASN A 66 0.89 -4.28 6.03
N LEU A 67 0.96 -3.75 4.81
CA LEU A 67 1.12 -2.30 4.57
C LEU A 67 -0.18 -1.69 4.01
N PRO A 68 -0.81 -0.69 4.67
CA PRO A 68 -2.15 -0.21 4.32
C PRO A 68 -2.20 0.76 3.13
N TYR A 69 -1.41 0.51 2.09
CA TYR A 69 -1.35 1.34 0.86
C TYR A 69 -2.69 1.54 0.14
N PRO A 70 -3.65 0.59 0.13
CA PRO A 70 -4.95 0.82 -0.52
C PRO A 70 -5.70 2.04 0.04
N LEU A 71 -5.48 2.37 1.31
CA LEU A 71 -6.08 3.52 1.97
C LEU A 71 -5.48 4.85 1.49
N LEU A 72 -4.20 4.84 1.13
CA LEU A 72 -3.41 6.03 0.79
C LEU A 72 -3.38 6.29 -0.73
N LEU A 73 -3.31 5.23 -1.54
CA LEU A 73 -3.20 5.31 -3.00
C LEU A 73 -4.52 5.63 -3.71
N ARG A 74 -5.60 5.86 -2.95
CA ARG A 74 -6.84 6.39 -3.50
C ARG A 74 -6.57 7.76 -4.12
N GLN A 75 -6.65 7.85 -5.45
CA GLN A 75 -6.30 9.05 -6.24
C GLN A 75 -6.94 10.34 -5.73
N GLN A 76 -8.17 10.28 -5.20
CA GLN A 76 -8.86 11.46 -4.66
C GLN A 76 -8.18 12.07 -3.42
N ARG A 77 -7.28 11.33 -2.75
CA ARG A 77 -6.49 11.85 -1.63
C ARG A 77 -5.28 12.66 -2.08
N GLY A 78 -4.77 12.44 -3.29
CA GLY A 78 -3.64 13.19 -3.85
C GLY A 78 -2.40 13.22 -2.93
N VAL A 79 -2.03 12.07 -2.36
CA VAL A 79 -0.88 11.97 -1.44
C VAL A 79 0.43 12.01 -2.24
N ASP A 80 1.30 12.99 -1.95
CA ASP A 80 2.60 13.13 -2.64
C ASP A 80 3.77 12.47 -1.88
N LEU A 81 3.63 12.30 -0.57
CA LEU A 81 4.64 11.72 0.31
C LEU A 81 3.98 10.72 1.26
N ILE A 82 4.50 9.49 1.28
CA ILE A 82 4.10 8.45 2.22
C ILE A 82 5.32 8.12 3.09
N ILE A 83 5.16 8.28 4.40
CA ILE A 83 6.15 7.82 5.40
C ILE A 83 5.60 6.52 5.97
N SER A 84 6.10 5.41 5.44
CA SER A 84 5.71 4.04 5.79
C SER A 84 6.60 3.50 6.90
N PHE A 85 6.01 2.78 7.85
CA PHE A 85 6.70 2.07 8.92
C PHE A 85 6.31 0.59 8.84
N ASP A 86 7.30 -0.27 8.63
CA ASP A 86 7.10 -1.71 8.48
C ASP A 86 7.63 -2.48 9.70
N PHE A 87 6.69 -3.12 10.39
CA PHE A 87 6.92 -3.97 11.56
C PHE A 87 6.73 -5.45 11.26
N SER A 88 6.68 -5.82 9.99
CA SER A 88 6.45 -7.21 9.59
C SER A 88 7.55 -8.12 10.08
N ALA A 89 7.15 -9.29 10.57
CA ALA A 89 8.09 -10.33 10.96
C ALA A 89 8.96 -10.73 9.76
N ARG A 90 10.26 -10.89 10.00
CA ARG A 90 11.21 -11.38 9.00
C ARG A 90 11.83 -12.69 9.46
N PRO A 91 12.33 -13.52 8.55
CA PRO A 91 13.04 -14.76 8.93
C PRO A 91 14.27 -14.52 9.81
N SER A 92 14.89 -13.34 9.68
CA SER A 92 16.07 -12.92 10.44
C SER A 92 16.20 -11.39 10.42
N ASP A 93 16.92 -10.82 11.40
CA ASP A 93 17.27 -9.39 11.43
C ASP A 93 17.99 -8.95 10.15
N SER A 94 18.78 -9.86 9.56
CA SER A 94 19.55 -9.64 8.33
C SER A 94 18.77 -9.89 7.03
N SER A 95 17.51 -10.31 7.11
CA SER A 95 16.70 -10.58 5.90
C SER A 95 16.27 -9.30 5.19
N PRO A 96 16.17 -9.30 3.84
CA PRO A 96 15.68 -8.15 3.08
C PRO A 96 14.28 -7.68 3.53
N PRO A 97 14.09 -6.40 3.91
CA PRO A 97 12.84 -5.93 4.52
C PRO A 97 11.84 -5.35 3.50
N PHE A 98 11.71 -5.99 2.34
CA PHE A 98 10.94 -5.45 1.22
C PHE A 98 9.76 -6.32 0.77
N LYS A 99 9.55 -7.50 1.37
CA LYS A 99 8.48 -8.42 0.96
C LYS A 99 7.12 -7.71 0.87
N GLU A 100 6.66 -7.11 1.97
CA GLU A 100 5.35 -6.45 2.02
C GLU A 100 5.26 -5.20 1.15
N LEU A 101 6.39 -4.51 0.94
CA LEU A 101 6.46 -3.35 0.05
C LEU A 101 6.35 -3.76 -1.43
N LEU A 102 6.96 -4.89 -1.82
CA LEU A 102 6.84 -5.47 -3.16
C LEU A 102 5.41 -5.97 -3.41
N LEU A 103 4.72 -6.50 -2.39
CA LEU A 103 3.30 -6.82 -2.46
C LEU A 103 2.43 -5.59 -2.70
N ALA A 104 2.74 -4.48 -2.01
CA ALA A 104 2.06 -3.21 -2.23
C ALA A 104 2.29 -2.67 -3.66
N GLU A 105 3.52 -2.77 -4.18
CA GLU A 105 3.84 -2.40 -5.56
C GLU A 105 3.06 -3.24 -6.58
N LYS A 106 3.04 -4.58 -6.40
CA LYS A 106 2.26 -5.52 -7.23
C LYS A 106 0.77 -5.18 -7.18
N TRP A 107 0.20 -4.97 -5.99
CA TRP A 107 -1.19 -4.57 -5.81
C TRP A 107 -1.50 -3.24 -6.53
N ALA A 108 -0.63 -2.24 -6.41
CA ALA A 108 -0.81 -0.94 -7.07
C ALA A 108 -0.78 -1.09 -8.59
N ARG A 109 0.17 -1.86 -9.14
CA ARG A 109 0.26 -2.18 -10.57
C ARG A 109 -1.00 -2.88 -11.07
N MET A 110 -1.49 -3.91 -10.37
CA MET A 110 -2.72 -4.62 -10.72
C MET A 110 -3.96 -3.70 -10.71
N ASN A 111 -4.00 -2.72 -9.81
CA ASN A 111 -5.08 -1.73 -9.73
C ASN A 111 -4.87 -0.51 -10.65
N LYS A 112 -3.79 -0.49 -11.44
CA LYS A 112 -3.39 0.64 -12.29
C LYS A 112 -3.34 1.93 -11.45
N LEU A 113 -2.62 1.88 -10.34
CA LEU A 113 -2.37 3.00 -9.45
C LEU A 113 -0.88 3.37 -9.51
N PRO A 114 -0.55 4.67 -9.46
CA PRO A 114 0.83 5.11 -9.48
C PRO A 114 1.54 4.73 -8.17
N PHE A 115 2.72 4.13 -8.29
CA PHE A 115 3.56 3.70 -7.17
C PHE A 115 5.03 3.78 -7.60
N PRO A 116 5.95 4.25 -6.73
CA PRO A 116 7.36 4.35 -7.11
C PRO A 116 7.94 2.94 -7.32
N LYS A 117 8.76 2.78 -8.36
CA LYS A 117 9.41 1.50 -8.64
C LYS A 117 10.31 1.08 -7.47
N ILE A 118 10.14 -0.14 -7.00
CA ILE A 118 11.02 -0.75 -6.00
C ILE A 118 12.05 -1.59 -6.74
N ASP A 119 13.33 -1.17 -6.75
CA ASP A 119 14.42 -1.98 -7.34
C ASP A 119 14.80 -3.08 -6.35
N PRO A 120 14.62 -4.37 -6.69
CA PRO A 120 14.93 -5.49 -5.80
C PRO A 120 16.40 -5.51 -5.35
N ARG A 121 17.30 -4.92 -6.15
CA ARG A 121 18.75 -4.86 -5.87
C ARG A 121 19.14 -3.74 -4.91
N VAL A 122 18.17 -2.95 -4.42
CA VAL A 122 18.44 -1.91 -3.41
C VAL A 122 19.07 -2.54 -2.17
N PHE A 123 18.60 -3.71 -1.75
CA PHE A 123 19.20 -4.42 -0.63
C PHE A 123 20.65 -4.80 -0.89
N ASP A 124 20.95 -5.39 -2.06
CA ASP A 124 22.31 -5.82 -2.41
C ASP A 124 23.29 -4.63 -2.50
N ARG A 125 22.80 -3.48 -2.96
CA ARG A 125 23.61 -2.26 -3.15
C ARG A 125 23.81 -1.47 -1.85
N GLU A 126 22.77 -1.35 -1.03
CA GLU A 126 22.76 -0.44 0.12
C GLU A 126 22.89 -1.16 1.47
N GLY A 127 22.69 -2.48 1.49
CA GLY A 127 22.62 -3.26 2.72
C GLY A 127 21.38 -2.91 3.56
N LEU A 128 21.37 -3.40 4.79
CA LEU A 128 20.32 -3.12 5.76
C LEU A 128 20.46 -1.68 6.31
N LYS A 129 19.38 -0.91 6.25
CA LYS A 129 19.28 0.48 6.71
C LYS A 129 18.01 0.71 7.52
N GLU A 130 17.99 1.76 8.34
CA GLU A 130 16.84 2.17 9.15
C GLU A 130 15.65 2.65 8.30
N CYS A 131 15.93 3.29 7.16
CA CYS A 131 14.92 3.63 6.16
C CYS A 131 15.51 3.71 4.74
N TYR A 132 14.61 3.59 3.75
CA TYR A 132 14.91 3.72 2.32
C TYR A 132 13.96 4.73 1.67
N VAL A 133 14.40 5.40 0.61
CA VAL A 133 13.59 6.40 -0.10
C VAL A 133 13.39 5.96 -1.54
N PHE A 134 12.12 5.79 -1.94
CA PHE A 134 11.70 5.44 -3.28
C PHE A 134 10.99 6.62 -3.92
N LYS A 135 11.63 7.21 -4.93
CA LYS A 135 11.10 8.38 -5.66
C LYS A 135 10.39 7.94 -6.95
N PRO A 136 9.37 8.69 -7.41
CA PRO A 136 8.78 8.50 -8.73
C PRO A 136 9.83 8.58 -9.85
N ARG A 137 9.58 7.89 -10.97
CA ARG A 137 10.43 8.06 -12.16
C ARG A 137 10.22 9.46 -12.75
N LYS A 138 11.24 10.01 -13.42
CA LYS A 138 11.15 11.32 -14.05
C LYS A 138 10.00 11.34 -15.07
N GLY A 139 9.03 12.24 -14.87
CA GLY A 139 7.86 12.39 -15.74
C GLY A 139 6.60 11.67 -15.25
N GLU A 140 6.69 10.82 -14.23
CA GLU A 140 5.50 10.23 -13.59
C GLU A 140 4.75 11.30 -12.80
N ARG A 141 3.45 11.42 -13.07
CA ARG A 141 2.56 12.35 -12.37
C ARG A 141 1.73 11.61 -11.34
N ASN A 142 1.39 12.29 -10.25
CA ASN A 142 0.52 11.78 -9.18
C ASN A 142 1.05 10.48 -8.51
N CYS A 143 2.35 10.21 -8.63
CA CYS A 143 3.01 9.10 -7.95
C CYS A 143 3.63 9.62 -6.65
N PRO A 144 3.37 8.98 -5.49
CA PRO A 144 3.97 9.40 -4.24
C PRO A 144 5.47 9.08 -4.20
N THR A 145 6.22 9.88 -3.45
CA THR A 145 7.50 9.43 -2.87
C THR A 145 7.20 8.59 -1.63
N VAL A 146 7.91 7.48 -1.46
CA VAL A 146 7.77 6.60 -0.29
C VAL A 146 9.08 6.65 0.51
N ILE A 147 9.00 7.02 1.78
CA ILE A 147 10.04 6.75 2.78
C ILE A 147 9.61 5.49 3.53
N HIS A 148 10.40 4.43 3.44
CA HIS A 148 10.09 3.12 4.03
C HIS A 148 11.01 2.86 5.21
N PHE A 149 10.53 3.11 6.42
CA PHE A 149 11.17 2.70 7.67
C PHE A 149 10.95 1.22 7.92
N VAL A 150 12.01 0.55 8.37
CA VAL A 150 11.99 -0.90 8.65
C VAL A 150 12.41 -1.15 10.09
N LEU A 151 11.83 -2.16 10.71
CA LEU A 151 12.21 -2.56 12.06
C LEU A 151 13.59 -3.24 12.06
N VAL A 152 14.63 -2.50 12.47
CA VAL A 152 16.03 -2.92 12.53
C VAL A 152 16.77 -2.25 13.69
N ASN A 153 17.63 -2.98 14.40
CA ASN A 153 18.49 -2.44 15.46
C ASN A 153 19.94 -2.31 14.97
N ILE A 154 20.25 -1.18 14.32
CA ILE A 154 21.58 -0.90 13.72
C ILE A 154 22.35 0.14 14.54
N ASN A 155 22.06 1.44 14.34
CA ASN A 155 22.79 2.49 15.05
C ASN A 155 22.34 2.61 16.51
N PHE A 156 21.10 2.22 16.81
CA PHE A 156 20.57 2.26 18.19
C PHE A 156 21.42 1.44 19.18
N ARG A 157 22.07 0.36 18.73
CA ARG A 157 23.07 -0.39 19.52
C ARG A 157 24.21 0.48 20.03
N LYS A 158 24.65 1.46 19.23
CA LYS A 158 25.82 2.30 19.49
C LYS A 158 25.46 3.67 20.07
N PHE A 159 24.29 4.20 19.73
CA PHE A 159 23.88 5.56 20.04
C PHE A 159 22.58 5.57 20.85
N LYS A 160 22.50 6.44 21.85
CA LYS A 160 21.28 6.66 22.66
C LYS A 160 20.39 7.78 22.12
N ALA A 161 20.97 8.68 21.33
CA ALA A 161 20.26 9.70 20.57
C ALA A 161 21.08 9.99 19.29
N PRO A 162 20.50 10.60 18.25
CA PRO A 162 21.23 10.91 17.01
C PRO A 162 22.53 11.67 17.30
N GLY A 163 23.67 11.07 16.91
CA GLY A 163 25.00 11.63 17.16
C GLY A 163 25.53 11.53 18.59
N VAL A 164 24.80 10.92 19.53
CA VAL A 164 25.20 10.77 20.94
C VAL A 164 25.45 9.30 21.26
N ALA A 165 26.73 8.94 21.41
CA ALA A 165 27.15 7.57 21.69
C ALA A 165 26.70 7.11 23.09
N ARG A 166 26.54 5.80 23.24
CA ARG A 166 26.37 5.15 24.54
C ARG A 166 27.74 5.02 25.22
N GLU A 167 27.80 5.34 26.50
CA GLU A 167 29.06 5.40 27.25
C GLU A 167 29.15 4.25 28.26
N THR A 168 28.08 4.04 29.03
CA THR A 168 28.08 3.04 30.12
C THR A 168 27.73 1.65 29.59
N GLU A 169 28.23 0.59 30.25
CA GLU A 169 27.87 -0.79 29.88
C GLU A 169 26.36 -1.03 29.99
N LYS A 170 25.70 -0.49 31.02
CA LYS A 170 24.23 -0.58 31.16
C LYS A 170 23.47 0.02 29.96
N GLU A 171 23.96 1.13 29.40
CA GLU A 171 23.35 1.72 28.21
C GLU A 171 23.54 0.84 26.98
N LYS A 172 24.69 0.17 26.86
CA LYS A 172 24.99 -0.75 25.76
C LYS A 172 24.18 -2.04 25.86
N ASP A 173 24.12 -2.65 27.04
CA ASP A 173 23.35 -3.87 27.32
C ASP A 173 21.85 -3.68 27.05
N LEU A 174 21.32 -2.48 27.31
CA LEU A 174 19.92 -2.16 26.98
C LEU A 174 19.68 -2.22 25.47
N ALA A 175 20.64 -1.81 24.66
CA ALA A 175 20.48 -1.70 23.21
C ALA A 175 21.01 -2.93 22.44
N ASP A 176 21.70 -3.85 23.12
CA ASP A 176 22.23 -5.06 22.51
C ASP A 176 21.21 -6.20 22.57
N PHE A 177 20.30 -6.21 21.59
CA PHE A 177 19.28 -7.23 21.45
C PHE A 177 18.89 -7.41 19.98
N ASP A 178 18.52 -8.63 19.63
CA ASP A 178 18.00 -8.99 18.31
C ASP A 178 16.46 -8.92 18.31
N ILE A 179 15.86 -8.64 17.16
CA ILE A 179 14.40 -8.59 17.03
C ILE A 179 13.85 -9.97 16.67
N PHE A 180 14.42 -10.59 15.63
CA PHE A 180 13.96 -11.83 15.00
C PHE A 180 14.95 -12.99 15.11
N ASP A 181 16.24 -12.71 15.34
CA ASP A 181 17.28 -13.75 15.40
C ASP A 181 17.32 -14.48 16.76
N ASP A 182 16.80 -13.87 17.83
CA ASP A 182 16.69 -14.49 19.14
C ASP A 182 15.43 -15.37 19.23
N SER A 183 15.61 -16.66 19.55
CA SER A 183 14.51 -17.62 19.71
C SER A 183 13.62 -17.32 20.92
N GLU A 184 14.18 -16.66 21.94
CA GLU A 184 13.46 -16.23 23.14
C GLU A 184 12.99 -14.77 23.04
N SER A 185 13.06 -14.19 21.84
CA SER A 185 12.65 -12.81 21.58
C SER A 185 11.21 -12.55 22.04
N PRO A 186 10.97 -11.50 22.84
CA PRO A 186 9.62 -11.12 23.25
C PRO A 186 8.83 -10.43 22.12
N PHE A 187 9.44 -10.20 20.95
CA PHE A 187 8.88 -9.39 19.85
C PHE A 187 8.08 -10.19 18.81
N SER A 188 7.79 -11.47 19.10
CA SER A 188 6.94 -12.29 18.24
C SER A 188 5.53 -11.72 18.11
N THR A 189 4.95 -11.83 16.91
CA THR A 189 3.56 -11.43 16.62
C THR A 189 2.53 -12.13 17.52
N PHE A 190 2.85 -13.30 18.07
CA PHE A 190 1.96 -14.04 18.97
C PHE A 190 2.13 -13.67 20.45
N ASN A 191 3.13 -12.86 20.80
CA ASN A 191 3.33 -12.43 22.17
C ASN A 191 2.56 -11.14 22.47
N PHE A 192 1.77 -11.17 23.55
CA PHE A 192 0.95 -10.03 24.00
C PHE A 192 1.37 -9.51 25.38
N GLN A 193 2.40 -10.09 26.00
CA GLN A 193 2.90 -9.67 27.30
C GLN A 193 4.35 -9.18 27.18
N TYR A 194 4.55 -7.91 27.48
CA TYR A 194 5.85 -7.26 27.41
C TYR A 194 6.32 -6.89 28.82
N THR A 195 7.56 -7.26 29.14
CA THR A 195 8.24 -6.66 30.29
C THR A 195 8.51 -5.18 29.99
N ASN A 196 8.69 -4.37 31.04
CA ASN A 196 9.04 -2.96 30.87
C ASN A 196 10.31 -2.79 30.03
N GLU A 197 11.30 -3.67 30.21
CA GLU A 197 12.54 -3.65 29.44
C GLU A 197 12.30 -3.95 27.94
N ALA A 198 11.52 -4.99 27.62
CA ALA A 198 11.19 -5.30 26.22
C ALA A 198 10.40 -4.16 25.56
N PHE A 199 9.44 -3.58 26.28
CA PHE A 199 8.68 -2.44 25.79
C PHE A 199 9.58 -1.23 25.50
N ILE A 200 10.41 -0.83 26.47
CA ILE A 200 11.35 0.30 26.35
C ILE A 200 12.31 0.07 25.18
N ARG A 201 12.87 -1.15 25.05
CA ARG A 201 13.76 -1.50 23.94
C ARG A 201 13.14 -1.24 22.57
N LEU A 202 11.95 -1.79 22.31
CA LEU A 202 11.29 -1.64 21.00
C LEU A 202 10.77 -0.21 20.77
N HIS A 203 10.27 0.43 21.83
CA HIS A 203 9.80 1.81 21.79
C HIS A 203 10.92 2.79 21.44
N ASP A 204 11.98 2.79 22.25
CA ASP A 204 13.12 3.69 22.10
C ASP A 204 13.88 3.42 20.79
N LEU A 205 13.94 2.15 20.35
CA LEU A 205 14.52 1.79 19.06
C LEU A 205 13.82 2.53 17.91
N MET A 206 12.49 2.50 17.88
CA MET A 206 11.73 3.13 16.80
C MET A 206 11.69 4.64 16.90
N GLU A 207 11.67 5.19 18.13
CA GLU A 207 11.86 6.62 18.34
C GLU A 207 13.22 7.08 17.80
N PHE A 208 14.30 6.38 18.20
CA PHE A 208 15.65 6.67 17.75
C PHE A 208 15.77 6.57 16.23
N ASN A 209 15.33 5.48 15.61
CA ASN A 209 15.43 5.30 14.15
C ASN A 209 14.70 6.42 13.40
N THR A 210 13.55 6.87 13.91
CA THR A 210 12.80 7.98 13.32
C THR A 210 13.54 9.31 13.47
N LEU A 211 14.04 9.61 14.67
CA LEU A 211 14.79 10.85 14.94
C LEU A 211 16.12 10.89 14.18
N ASN A 212 16.80 9.76 14.06
CA ASN A 212 18.09 9.64 13.37
C ASN A 212 17.97 9.91 11.87
N ASN A 213 16.79 9.71 11.29
CA ASN A 213 16.49 9.96 9.88
C ASN A 213 15.61 11.20 9.66
N LEU A 214 15.57 12.13 10.62
CA LEU A 214 14.75 13.35 10.53
C LEU A 214 15.09 14.20 9.30
N GLU A 215 16.38 14.30 8.94
CA GLU A 215 16.80 15.07 7.76
C GLU A 215 16.31 14.43 6.45
N VAL A 216 16.26 13.10 6.35
CA VAL A 216 15.69 12.38 5.19
C VAL A 216 14.22 12.77 4.99
N ILE A 217 13.45 12.84 6.08
CA ILE A 217 12.04 13.25 6.04
C ILE A 217 11.92 14.72 5.58
N LYS A 218 12.74 15.62 6.14
CA LYS A 218 12.74 17.04 5.75
C LYS A 218 13.11 17.24 4.28
N GLU A 219 14.11 16.52 3.78
CA GLU A 219 14.51 16.56 2.38
C GLU A 219 13.39 16.06 1.46
N ALA A 220 12.75 14.95 1.80
CA ALA A 220 11.61 14.45 1.02
C ALA A 220 10.43 15.44 1.00
N ILE A 221 10.11 16.07 2.14
CA ILE A 221 9.08 17.12 2.19
C ILE A 221 9.46 18.30 1.28
N LYS A 222 10.71 18.75 1.35
CA LYS A 222 11.23 19.83 0.49
C LYS A 222 11.09 19.48 -0.99
N ASP A 223 11.48 18.26 -1.37
CA ASP A 223 11.39 17.77 -2.75
C ASP A 223 9.92 17.71 -3.22
N CYS A 224 9.00 17.22 -2.39
CA CYS A 224 7.58 17.21 -2.70
C CYS A 224 6.99 18.62 -2.89
N ILE A 225 7.42 19.60 -2.07
CA ILE A 225 7.02 21.00 -2.22
C ILE A 225 7.50 21.57 -3.58
N VAL A 226 8.75 21.30 -3.95
CA VAL A 226 9.31 21.75 -5.24
C VAL A 226 8.56 21.09 -6.39
N ALA A 227 8.38 19.77 -6.36
CA ALA A 227 7.66 19.03 -7.39
C ALA A 227 6.23 19.52 -7.58
N ARG A 228 5.52 19.84 -6.49
CA ARG A 228 4.15 20.40 -6.53
C ARG A 228 4.11 21.81 -7.12
N LYS A 229 5.15 22.63 -6.94
CA LYS A 229 5.24 23.96 -7.59
C LYS A 229 5.41 23.83 -9.10
N GLU A 230 6.22 22.88 -9.54
CA GLU A 230 6.46 22.62 -10.97
C GLU A 230 5.26 21.92 -11.63
N ASN A 231 4.57 21.07 -10.89
CA ASN A 231 3.41 20.31 -11.35
C ASN A 231 2.25 20.47 -10.35
N PRO A 232 1.49 21.57 -10.43
CA PRO A 232 0.35 21.79 -9.54
C PRO A 232 -0.66 20.63 -9.68
N SER A 233 -0.89 19.91 -8.59
CA SER A 233 -1.96 18.92 -8.52
C SER A 233 -3.30 19.65 -8.67
N LEU A 234 -4.01 19.42 -9.77
CA LEU A 234 -5.37 19.95 -9.91
C LEU A 234 -6.24 19.31 -8.81
N PRO A 235 -6.95 20.09 -7.98
CA PRO A 235 -7.88 19.51 -7.03
C PRO A 235 -8.86 18.64 -7.81
N PHE A 236 -9.11 17.43 -7.31
CA PHE A 236 -10.10 16.54 -7.89
C PHE A 236 -11.47 17.22 -7.82
N SER A 237 -11.89 17.82 -8.93
CA SER A 237 -13.22 18.41 -9.02
C SER A 237 -14.24 17.31 -9.21
N LEU A 238 -15.31 17.31 -8.42
CA LEU A 238 -16.47 16.44 -8.64
C LEU A 238 -17.07 16.63 -10.04
N SER A 239 -16.84 17.78 -10.68
CA SER A 239 -17.25 18.03 -12.06
C SER A 239 -16.49 17.20 -13.10
N ASN A 240 -15.30 16.70 -12.76
CA ASN A 240 -14.46 15.88 -13.65
C ASN A 240 -14.88 14.41 -13.64
N ILE A 241 -15.78 14.01 -12.74
CA ILE A 241 -16.41 12.69 -12.77
C ILE A 241 -17.34 12.67 -14.00
N PRO A 242 -17.13 11.77 -14.97
CA PRO A 242 -18.00 11.69 -16.13
C PRO A 242 -19.46 11.49 -15.69
N LYS A 243 -20.33 12.47 -15.96
CA LYS A 243 -21.77 12.32 -15.78
C LYS A 243 -22.26 11.31 -16.81
N ARG A 244 -22.41 10.04 -16.44
CA ARG A 244 -23.03 9.04 -17.33
C ARG A 244 -24.48 9.44 -17.58
N LYS A 245 -24.83 9.65 -18.85
CA LYS A 245 -26.23 9.66 -19.29
C LYS A 245 -26.75 8.25 -19.11
N PHE A 246 -27.77 8.06 -18.26
CA PHE A 246 -28.52 6.82 -18.27
C PHE A 246 -29.10 6.64 -19.68
N ALA A 247 -28.73 5.58 -20.38
CA ALA A 247 -29.42 5.19 -21.59
C ALA A 247 -30.90 4.99 -21.20
N LYS A 248 -31.80 5.74 -21.85
CA LYS A 248 -33.23 5.47 -21.73
C LYS A 248 -33.43 4.01 -22.11
N LYS A 249 -33.97 3.23 -21.18
CA LYS A 249 -34.36 1.85 -21.41
C LYS A 249 -35.39 1.89 -22.54
N ASP A 250 -35.05 1.36 -23.71
CA ASP A 250 -36.06 1.11 -24.73
C ASP A 250 -37.11 0.20 -24.10
N SER A 251 -38.36 0.64 -24.15
CA SER A 251 -39.52 -0.10 -23.71
C SER A 251 -39.48 -1.51 -24.33
N PRO A 252 -39.69 -2.59 -23.57
CA PRO A 252 -39.82 -3.90 -24.19
C PRO A 252 -40.99 -3.89 -25.18
N PRO A 253 -40.88 -4.55 -26.34
CA PRO A 253 -41.97 -4.60 -27.29
C PRO A 253 -43.18 -5.31 -26.66
N ASN A 254 -44.34 -4.71 -26.87
CA ASN A 254 -45.62 -5.16 -26.36
C ASN A 254 -45.91 -6.61 -26.84
N PRO A 255 -46.13 -7.61 -25.96
CA PRO A 255 -46.29 -9.01 -26.37
C PRO A 255 -47.60 -9.32 -27.11
N PHE A 256 -48.50 -8.35 -27.28
CA PHE A 256 -49.80 -8.54 -27.91
C PHE A 256 -49.89 -7.79 -29.24
N SER A 257 -49.15 -8.26 -30.25
CA SER A 257 -49.41 -7.88 -31.63
C SER A 257 -48.99 -8.99 -32.59
N ARG A 258 -49.68 -10.14 -32.51
CA ARG A 258 -49.80 -11.12 -33.60
C ARG A 258 -50.77 -12.23 -33.22
N HIS A 259 -52.00 -12.09 -33.70
CA HIS A 259 -52.97 -13.14 -34.11
C HIS A 259 -54.19 -12.35 -34.59
N GLY A 260 -54.74 -12.52 -35.78
CA GLY A 260 -54.51 -13.43 -36.88
C GLY A 260 -55.71 -13.17 -37.78
N ASP A 261 -55.47 -12.70 -39.00
CA ASP A 261 -56.52 -12.54 -39.99
C ASP A 261 -56.14 -13.36 -41.21
N LYS A 262 -57.15 -14.01 -41.79
CA LYS A 262 -57.16 -15.05 -42.85
C LYS A 262 -57.35 -16.47 -42.36
N ASP A 263 -58.61 -16.90 -42.42
CA ASP A 263 -58.95 -18.08 -43.21
C ASP A 263 -60.22 -17.81 -44.03
N HIS A 264 -60.12 -18.13 -45.31
CA HIS A 264 -61.19 -18.13 -46.30
C HIS A 264 -61.88 -19.49 -46.29
N GLN A 265 -63.20 -19.52 -46.04
CA GLN A 265 -64.22 -20.24 -46.82
C GLN A 265 -65.62 -19.95 -46.29
#